data_AF-X0RFY4-F1
#
_entry.id   AF-X0RFY4-F1
#
_cell.length_a   1.000
_cell.length_b   1.000
_cell.length_c   1.000
_cell.angle_alpha   90.00
_cell.angle_beta   90.00
_cell.angle_gamma   90.00
#
_symmetry.space_group_name_H-M   'P 1'
#
loop_
_entity.id
_entity.type
_entity.pdbx_description
1 polymer ?
#
loop_
_entity_poly.entity_id
_entity_poly.type
_entity_poly.pdbx_seq_one_letter_code
_entity_poly.pdbx_strand_id
1 'polypeptide(L)' 'MSVFVACTPDFRELSAVADGASDVLVECLGPDALPVRSAIGVYALPSGAPVEIELTVAVSA' A
#
# COMPACT_ATOMS: atom_id res chain seq x y z
N MET A 1 3.72 6.01 2.60
CA MET A 1 2.55 5.21 2.19
C MET A 1 2.33 4.09 3.19
N SER A 2 1.12 3.93 3.70
CA SER A 2 0.75 2.78 4.54
C SER A 2 -0.21 1.90 3.77
N VAL A 3 0.11 0.61 3.66
CA VAL A 3 -0.74 -0.40 3.01
C VAL A 3 -1.21 -1.37 4.07
N PHE A 4 -2.51 -1.38 4.33
CA PHE A 4 -3.17 -2.31 5.24
C PHE A 4 -3.78 -3.45 4.43
N VAL A 5 -3.47 -4.68 4.79
CA VAL A 5 -3.94 -5.88 4.10
C VAL A 5 -4.77 -6.71 5.06
N ALA A 6 -6.05 -6.94 4.73
CA ALA A 6 -6.88 -7.86 5.48
C ALA A 6 -6.41 -9.29 5.21
N CYS A 7 -5.80 -9.94 6.20
CA CYS A 7 -5.20 -11.26 6.02
C CYS A 7 -5.24 -12.13 7.29
N THR A 8 -4.97 -13.42 7.11
CA THR A 8 -4.76 -14.34 8.25
C THR A 8 -3.42 -14.04 8.94
N PRO A 9 -3.24 -14.45 10.21
CA PRO A 9 -1.97 -14.26 10.95
C PRO A 9 -0.75 -14.95 10.32
N ASP A 10 -1.01 -15.97 9.51
CA ASP A 10 -0.04 -16.81 8.80
C ASP A 10 0.39 -16.24 7.45
N PHE A 11 -0.33 -15.26 6.89
CA PHE A 11 0.06 -14.63 5.62
C PHE A 11 1.29 -13.74 5.78
N ARG A 12 2.29 -13.91 4.90
CA ARG A 12 3.59 -13.19 4.98
C ARG A 12 3.96 -12.40 3.73
N GLU A 13 3.17 -12.49 2.66
CA GLU A 13 3.47 -11.81 1.39
C GLU A 13 2.93 -10.37 1.34
N LEU A 14 2.89 -9.70 2.49
CA LEU A 14 2.36 -8.32 2.63
C LEU A 14 3.10 -7.33 1.72
N SER A 15 4.43 -7.48 1.60
CA SER A 15 5.25 -6.62 0.74
C SER A 15 4.89 -6.77 -0.73
N ALA A 16 4.61 -8.00 -1.19
CA ALA A 16 4.21 -8.29 -2.57
C ALA A 16 2.84 -7.70 -2.89
N VAL A 17 1.89 -7.74 -1.95
CA VAL A 17 0.59 -7.05 -2.11
C VAL A 17 0.81 -5.54 -2.21
N ALA A 18 1.66 -4.96 -1.37
CA ALA A 18 1.97 -3.54 -1.41
C ALA A 18 2.72 -3.09 -2.67
N ASP A 19 3.41 -4.00 -3.37
CA ASP A 19 4.10 -3.70 -4.64
C ASP A 19 3.14 -3.21 -5.71
N GLY A 20 1.92 -3.76 -5.77
CA GLY A 20 0.91 -3.27 -6.72
C GLY A 20 0.59 -1.78 -6.57
N ALA A 21 0.62 -1.23 -5.35
CA ALA A 21 0.44 0.21 -5.14
C ALA A 21 1.68 1.02 -5.54
N SER A 22 2.88 0.51 -5.24
CA SER A 22 4.14 1.14 -5.65
C SER A 22 4.28 1.20 -7.17
N ASP A 23 3.93 0.12 -7.88
CA ASP A 23 4.01 0.03 -9.34
C ASP A 23 3.11 1.07 -10.01
N VAL A 24 1.88 1.26 -9.51
CA VAL A 24 0.97 2.30 -10.00
C VAL A 24 1.54 3.70 -9.76
N LEU A 25 2.15 3.96 -8.60
CA LEU A 25 2.78 5.25 -8.34
C LEU A 25 3.96 5.51 -9.28
N VAL A 26 4.78 4.49 -9.54
CA VAL A 26 5.89 4.57 -10.49
C VAL A 26 5.40 4.78 -11.93
N GLU A 27 4.34 4.07 -12.35
CA GLU A 27 3.73 4.22 -13.67
C GLU A 27 3.20 5.65 -13.88
N CYS A 28 2.51 6.20 -12.87
CA CYS A 28 1.87 7.51 -12.97
C CYS A 28 2.83 8.70 -12.77
N LEU A 29 3.83 8.55 -11.88
CA LEU A 29 4.67 9.68 -11.42
C LEU A 29 6.14 9.54 -11.83
N GLY A 30 6.54 8.41 -12.42
CA GLY A 30 7.89 8.14 -12.87
C GLY A 30 8.72 7.26 -11.92
N PRO A 31 9.90 6.80 -12.37
CA PRO A 31 10.72 5.82 -11.66
C PRO A 31 11.23 6.29 -10.30
N ASP A 32 11.39 7.60 -10.10
CA ASP A 32 11.85 8.19 -8.85
C ASP A 32 10.73 8.37 -7.81
N ALA A 33 9.48 8.01 -8.15
CA ALA A 33 8.31 8.19 -7.28
C ALA A 33 8.06 7.01 -6.32
N LEU A 34 9.07 6.17 -6.08
CA LEU A 34 8.97 5.07 -5.12
C LEU A 34 8.73 5.61 -3.70
N PRO A 35 7.61 5.26 -3.05
CA PRO A 35 7.31 5.76 -1.73
C PRO A 35 8.09 5.01 -0.66
N VAL A 36 8.51 5.72 0.40
CA VAL A 36 8.76 5.06 1.69
C VAL A 36 7.43 4.47 2.16
N ARG A 37 7.43 3.19 2.55
CA ARG A 37 6.18 2.50 2.89
C ARG A 37 6.27 1.53 4.07
N SER A 38 5.10 1.26 4.63
CA SER A 38 4.82 0.15 5.56
C SER A 38 3.75 -0.75 4.96
N ALA A 39 3.92 -2.07 5.10
CA ALA A 39 2.92 -3.08 4.73
C ALA A 39 2.50 -3.84 6.00
N ILE A 40 1.22 -3.77 6.35
CA ILE A 40 0.71 -4.17 7.66
C ILE A 40 -0.47 -5.11 7.49
N GLY A 41 -0.36 -6.31 8.06
CA GLY A 41 -1.49 -7.24 8.16
C GLY A 41 -2.47 -6.77 9.23
N VAL A 42 -3.76 -6.70 8.89
CA VAL A 42 -4.85 -6.32 9.79
C VAL A 42 -5.96 -7.37 9.76
N TYR A 43 -6.75 -7.44 10.83
CA TYR A 43 -7.84 -8.42 10.93
C TYR A 43 -9.00 -8.13 9.96
N ALA A 44 -9.36 -6.86 9.81
CA ALA A 44 -10.45 -6.42 8.94
C ALA A 44 -10.27 -4.96 8.53
N LEU A 45 -10.94 -4.58 7.44
CA LEU A 45 -11.00 -3.21 6.91
C LEU A 45 -12.46 -2.79 6.67
N PRO A 46 -12.74 -1.49 6.55
CA PRO A 46 -14.08 -0.97 6.26
C PRO A 46 -14.72 -1.65 5.04
N SER A 47 -16.01 -1.93 5.13
CA SER A 47 -16.81 -2.57 4.06
C SER A 47 -16.30 -3.93 3.57
N GLY A 48 -15.39 -4.58 4.32
CA GLY A 48 -14.78 -5.84 3.89
C GLY A 48 -13.76 -5.68 2.76
N ALA A 49 -13.16 -4.50 2.61
CA ALA A 49 -12.10 -4.29 1.63
C ALA A 49 -10.90 -5.22 1.88
N PRO A 50 -10.27 -5.79 0.85
CA PRO A 50 -9.09 -6.64 1.02
C PRO A 50 -7.83 -5.81 1.34
N VAL A 51 -7.77 -4.57 0.85
CA VAL A 51 -6.63 -3.65 1.00
C VAL A 51 -7.16 -2.23 1.20
N GLU A 52 -6.51 -1.48 2.10
CA GLU A 52 -6.69 -0.04 2.26
C GLU A 52 -5.33 0.65 2.20
N ILE A 53 -5.26 1.78 1.52
CA ILE A 53 -3.99 2.52 1.28
C ILE A 53 -4.16 3.96 1.75
N GLU A 54 -3.21 4.39 2.57
CA GLU A 54 -3.06 5.78 2.99
C GLU A 54 -1.76 6.35 2.40
N LEU A 55 -1.86 7.54 1.79
CA LEU A 55 -0.74 8.21 1.14
C LEU A 55 -0.65 9.68 1.57
N THR A 56 0.51 10.06 2.10
CA THR A 56 0.89 11.46 2.29
C THR A 56 1.77 11.89 1.12
N VAL A 57 1.41 12.98 0.46
CA VAL A 57 2.13 13.51 -0.71
C VAL A 57 2.48 14.98 -0.54
N ALA A 58 3.59 15.39 -1.15
CA ALA A 58 3.85 16.80 -1.40
C ALA A 58 3.12 17.21 -2.68
N VAL A 59 2.55 18.42 -2.69
CA VAL A 59 1.90 19.02 -3.87
C VAL A 59 2.64 20.30 -4.24
N SER A 60 2.68 20.61 -5.54
CA SER A 60 3.11 21.94 -5.98
C SER A 60 2.06 22.99 -5.59
N ALA A 61 2.53 24.21 -5.31
CA ALA A 61 1.66 25.38 -5.13
C ALA A 61 1.04 25.83 -6.46
#